data_AF-F2EB94-F1
#
_entry.id   AF-F2EB94-F1
#
_cell.length_a   1.000
_cell.length_b   1.000
_cell.length_c   1.000
_cell.angle_alpha   90.00
_cell.angle_beta   90.00
_cell.angle_gamma   90.00
#
_symmetry.space_group_name_H-M   'P 1'
#
loop_
_entity.id
_entity.type
_entity.pdbx_description
1 polymer ?
#
loop_
_entity_poly.entity_id
_entity_poly.type
_entity_poly.pdbx_seq_one_letter_code
_entity_poly.pdbx_strand_id
1 'polypeptide(L)'
;MAPIKDIASALILIVAMVATASLPMSSAVVDRTDEAALGELTPIIKTALDGVIAASPPSKVFEVKSDVVNQELVAMATMNMAQGDKEKLSAYIKAYKTAAQLVTDAAPAEKLTVMDDAFTKAANPIP
;
A
#
# COMPACT_ATOMS: atom_id res chain seq x y z
N MET A 1 7.46 36.85 -43.01
CA MET A 1 6.83 37.80 -42.06
C MET A 1 5.52 37.19 -41.60
N ALA A 2 5.36 36.92 -40.30
CA ALA A 2 4.06 36.68 -39.66
C ALA A 2 3.47 38.03 -39.19
N PRO A 3 2.16 38.17 -38.85
CA PRO A 3 1.67 37.70 -37.53
C PRO A 3 0.18 37.24 -37.40
N ILE A 4 -0.02 36.21 -36.56
CA ILE A 4 -1.01 35.95 -35.46
C ILE A 4 -2.40 36.64 -35.45
N LYS A 5 -3.51 35.89 -35.38
CA LYS A 5 -4.50 35.68 -34.26
C LYS A 5 -5.81 35.11 -34.88
N ASP A 6 -6.71 34.35 -34.28
CA ASP A 6 -7.08 33.99 -32.91
C ASP A 6 -7.79 32.60 -32.93
N ILE A 7 -7.77 31.94 -31.77
CA ILE A 7 -8.37 30.63 -31.48
C ILE A 7 -9.86 30.80 -31.15
N ALA A 8 -10.76 30.04 -31.80
CA ALA A 8 -11.99 29.54 -31.18
C ALA A 8 -12.75 28.54 -32.07
N SER A 9 -13.13 27.41 -31.48
CA SER A 9 -14.35 26.65 -31.77
C SER A 9 -14.48 25.94 -33.12
N ALA A 10 -14.22 24.63 -33.13
CA ALA A 10 -15.30 23.63 -33.13
C ALA A 10 -14.74 22.23 -33.37
N LEU A 11 -15.10 21.32 -32.47
CA LEU A 11 -14.98 19.87 -32.59
C LEU A 11 -15.53 19.38 -33.94
N ILE A 12 -14.93 18.34 -34.53
CA ILE A 12 -15.64 17.11 -34.97
C ILE A 12 -14.62 16.02 -35.34
N LEU A 13 -14.81 14.89 -34.69
CA LEU A 13 -14.16 13.59 -34.86
C LEU A 13 -14.33 13.03 -36.27
N ILE A 14 -13.26 12.46 -36.85
CA ILE A 14 -13.42 11.34 -37.78
C ILE A 14 -12.48 10.21 -37.35
N VAL A 15 -13.13 9.17 -36.85
CA VAL A 15 -12.60 7.89 -36.38
C VAL A 15 -11.96 7.16 -37.54
N ALA A 16 -10.64 6.94 -37.48
CA ALA A 16 -10.01 5.93 -38.30
C ALA A 16 -10.41 4.56 -37.74
N MET A 17 -11.17 3.79 -38.52
CA MET A 17 -11.36 2.36 -38.30
C MET A 17 -9.99 1.68 -38.26
N VAL A 18 -9.50 1.42 -37.05
CA VAL A 18 -8.50 0.39 -36.85
C VAL A 18 -9.26 -0.87 -36.46
N ALA A 19 -9.10 -1.88 -37.30
CA ALA A 19 -9.62 -3.22 -37.09
C ALA A 19 -9.44 -3.63 -35.63
N THR A 20 -10.53 -4.06 -35.00
CA THR A 20 -10.53 -4.68 -33.68
C THR A 20 -9.81 -6.02 -33.79
N ALA A 21 -8.49 -6.00 -33.87
CA ALA A 21 -7.70 -7.03 -33.22
C ALA A 21 -8.02 -6.88 -31.73
N SER A 22 -8.70 -7.90 -31.20
CA SER A 22 -9.06 -8.03 -29.79
C SER A 22 -7.80 -7.92 -28.95
N LEU A 23 -7.42 -6.71 -28.58
CA LEU A 23 -6.47 -6.46 -27.51
C LEU A 23 -7.35 -6.31 -26.26
N PRO A 24 -7.27 -7.23 -25.29
CA PRO A 24 -7.83 -6.94 -23.98
C PRO A 24 -7.10 -5.69 -23.48
N MET A 25 -7.83 -4.57 -23.41
CA MET A 25 -7.44 -3.45 -22.57
C MET A 25 -7.44 -3.97 -21.14
N SER A 26 -6.31 -4.54 -20.71
CA SER A 26 -6.06 -4.93 -19.34
C SER A 26 -5.78 -3.65 -18.55
N SER A 27 -6.83 -2.88 -18.29
CA SER A 27 -6.83 -1.80 -17.28
C SER A 27 -7.92 -2.03 -16.23
N ALA A 28 -8.46 -3.25 -16.13
CA ALA A 28 -9.55 -3.58 -15.22
C ALA A 28 -9.40 -4.97 -14.57
N VAL A 29 -8.17 -5.46 -14.42
CA VAL A 29 -7.88 -6.58 -13.52
C VAL A 29 -6.68 -6.16 -12.67
N VAL A 30 -6.88 -5.17 -11.80
CA VAL A 30 -6.36 -5.36 -10.45
C VAL A 30 -7.02 -6.66 -10.03
N ASP A 31 -6.23 -7.73 -9.97
CA ASP A 31 -6.73 -9.06 -9.71
C ASP A 31 -7.61 -8.96 -8.46
N ARG A 32 -8.89 -9.34 -8.52
CA ARG A 32 -9.77 -9.28 -7.32
C ARG A 32 -9.11 -9.97 -6.12
N THR A 33 -8.21 -10.90 -6.40
CA THR A 33 -7.33 -11.58 -5.47
C THR A 33 -6.40 -10.63 -4.69
N ASP A 34 -5.80 -9.62 -5.35
CA ASP A 34 -4.91 -8.63 -4.74
C ASP A 34 -5.71 -7.70 -3.81
N GLU A 35 -6.86 -7.21 -4.27
CA GLU A 35 -7.76 -6.36 -3.49
C GLU A 35 -8.29 -7.10 -2.24
N ALA A 36 -8.69 -8.36 -2.41
CA ALA A 36 -9.13 -9.20 -1.29
C ALA A 36 -7.99 -9.44 -0.28
N ALA A 37 -6.79 -9.76 -0.75
CA ALA A 37 -5.66 -10.02 0.14
C ALA A 37 -5.20 -8.76 0.90
N LEU A 38 -5.21 -7.60 0.25
CA LEU A 38 -4.98 -6.30 0.90
C LEU A 38 -6.09 -5.94 1.89
N GLY A 39 -7.35 -6.25 1.53
CA GLY A 39 -8.52 -6.08 2.40
C GLY A 39 -8.44 -6.92 3.67
N GLU A 40 -7.90 -8.15 3.60
CA GLU A 40 -7.65 -9.00 4.77
C GLU A 40 -6.44 -8.53 5.60
N LEU A 41 -5.38 -8.04 4.95
CA LEU A 41 -4.16 -7.64 5.64
C LEU A 41 -4.29 -6.31 6.41
N THR A 42 -5.01 -5.35 5.84
CA THR A 42 -5.22 -4.03 6.45
C THR A 42 -5.72 -4.09 7.90
N PRO A 43 -6.79 -4.83 8.24
CA PRO A 43 -7.25 -4.93 9.62
C PRO A 43 -6.26 -5.66 10.54
N ILE A 44 -5.45 -6.59 10.02
CA ILE A 44 -4.42 -7.29 10.79
C ILE A 44 -3.31 -6.31 11.20
N ILE A 45 -2.79 -5.53 10.25
CA ILE A 45 -1.79 -4.49 10.52
C ILE A 45 -2.36 -3.48 11.52
N LYS A 46 -3.56 -2.97 11.27
CA LYS A 46 -4.21 -2.00 12.15
C LYS A 46 -4.35 -2.51 13.59
N THR A 47 -4.76 -3.76 13.76
CA THR A 47 -4.90 -4.37 15.10
C THR A 47 -3.56 -4.44 15.83
N ALA A 48 -2.50 -4.83 15.14
CA ALA A 48 -1.15 -4.87 15.71
C ALA A 48 -0.69 -3.48 16.16
N LEU A 49 -0.87 -2.47 15.30
CA LEU A 49 -0.51 -1.07 15.56
C LEU A 49 -1.33 -0.44 16.69
N ASP A 50 -2.65 -0.69 16.74
CA ASP A 50 -3.50 -0.25 17.85
C ASP A 50 -3.04 -0.88 19.18
N GLY A 51 -2.54 -2.12 19.15
CA GLY A 51 -1.91 -2.80 20.28
C GLY A 51 -0.62 -2.13 20.78
N VAL A 52 0.19 -1.57 19.88
CA VAL A 52 1.39 -0.79 20.24
C VAL A 52 1.00 0.50 20.96
N ILE A 53 0.00 1.22 20.45
CA ILE A 53 -0.53 2.44 21.09
C ILE A 53 -1.11 2.10 22.47
N ALA A 54 -1.88 1.02 22.58
CA ALA A 54 -2.50 0.61 23.84
C ALA A 54 -1.47 0.22 24.92
N ALA A 55 -0.32 -0.33 24.52
CA ALA A 55 0.75 -0.70 25.43
C ALA A 55 1.67 0.48 25.82
N SER A 56 1.47 1.66 25.21
CA SER A 56 2.34 2.81 25.42
C SER A 56 2.08 3.49 26.77
N PRO A 57 3.14 3.94 27.48
CA PRO A 57 2.99 4.81 28.64
C PRO A 57 2.26 6.11 28.27
N PRO A 58 1.39 6.66 29.14
CA PRO A 58 0.64 7.89 28.85
C PRO A 58 1.54 9.09 28.49
N SER A 59 2.73 9.16 29.10
CA SER A 59 3.73 10.21 28.84
C SER A 59 4.38 10.14 27.45
N LYS A 60 4.23 9.02 26.73
CA LYS A 60 4.89 8.72 25.45
C LYS A 60 3.94 8.43 24.30
N VAL A 61 2.63 8.41 24.55
CA VAL A 61 1.61 8.01 23.57
C VAL A 61 1.64 8.84 22.28
N PHE A 62 2.02 10.13 22.32
CA PHE A 62 2.09 10.97 21.12
C PHE A 62 3.28 10.60 20.22
N GLU A 63 4.44 10.32 20.82
CA GLU A 63 5.63 9.84 20.11
C GLU A 63 5.30 8.49 19.45
N VAL A 64 4.77 7.54 20.23
CA VAL A 64 4.41 6.21 19.70
C VAL A 64 3.34 6.27 18.61
N LYS A 65 2.34 7.15 18.73
CA LYS A 65 1.35 7.35 17.67
C LYS A 65 1.99 7.85 16.37
N SER A 66 2.98 8.74 16.46
CA SER A 66 3.72 9.22 15.29
C SER A 66 4.47 8.07 14.61
N ASP A 67 5.15 7.23 15.38
CA ASP A 67 5.90 6.08 14.85
C ASP A 67 4.96 5.05 14.20
N VAL A 68 3.83 4.78 14.85
CA VAL A 68 2.77 3.90 14.32
C VAL A 68 2.22 4.42 12.98
N VAL A 69 1.91 5.71 12.88
CA VAL A 69 1.42 6.30 11.61
C VAL A 69 2.47 6.22 10.51
N ASN A 70 3.74 6.44 10.85
CA ASN A 70 4.84 6.31 9.89
C ASN A 70 4.95 4.87 9.36
N GLN A 71 4.88 3.87 10.23
CA GLN A 71 4.91 2.46 9.83
C GLN A 71 3.70 2.06 8.99
N GLU A 72 2.51 2.54 9.34
CA GLU A 72 1.29 2.32 8.55
C GLU A 72 1.44 2.88 7.13
N LEU A 73 1.94 4.12 7.01
CA LEU A 73 2.16 4.76 5.72
C LEU A 73 3.18 4.00 4.86
N VAL A 74 4.28 3.53 5.46
CA VAL A 74 5.30 2.73 4.76
C VAL A 74 4.72 1.39 4.29
N ALA A 75 3.93 0.71 5.12
CA ALA A 75 3.27 -0.54 4.74
C ALA A 75 2.31 -0.33 3.56
N MET A 76 1.46 0.70 3.63
CA MET A 76 0.56 1.03 2.53
C MET A 76 1.30 1.40 1.24
N ALA A 77 2.36 2.21 1.35
CA ALA A 77 3.15 2.63 0.20
C ALA A 77 3.84 1.45 -0.48
N THR A 78 4.49 0.56 0.27
CA THR A 78 5.18 -0.61 -0.29
C THR A 78 4.21 -1.58 -0.97
N MET A 79 3.05 -1.84 -0.35
CA MET A 79 2.01 -2.67 -0.95
C MET A 79 1.43 -2.04 -2.23
N ASN A 80 1.15 -0.73 -2.22
CA ASN A 80 0.67 -0.02 -3.41
C ASN A 80 1.70 -0.03 -4.55
N MET A 81 2.99 0.15 -4.24
CA MET A 81 4.08 0.10 -5.22
C MET A 81 4.32 -1.31 -5.78
N ALA A 82 3.85 -2.36 -5.11
CA ALA A 82 3.91 -3.74 -5.57
C ALA A 82 2.67 -4.17 -6.37
N GLN A 83 1.62 -3.34 -6.43
CA GLN A 83 0.43 -3.67 -7.22
C GLN A 83 0.77 -3.90 -8.69
N GLY A 84 0.20 -4.95 -9.27
CA GLY A 84 0.49 -5.39 -10.64
C GLY A 84 1.70 -6.34 -10.76
N ASP A 85 2.54 -6.45 -9.73
CA ASP A 85 3.57 -7.48 -9.60
C ASP A 85 3.14 -8.49 -8.54
N LYS A 86 2.53 -9.60 -8.98
CA LYS A 86 1.90 -10.58 -8.08
C LYS A 86 2.90 -11.25 -7.13
N GLU A 87 4.10 -11.54 -7.59
CA GLU A 87 5.13 -12.20 -6.76
C GLU A 87 5.61 -11.24 -5.68
N LYS A 88 5.91 -9.99 -6.08
CA LYS A 88 6.34 -8.95 -5.16
C LYS A 88 5.25 -8.60 -4.15
N LEU A 89 4.01 -8.43 -4.60
CA LEU A 89 2.87 -8.13 -3.73
C LEU A 89 2.62 -9.28 -2.73
N SER A 90 2.67 -10.53 -3.18
CA SER A 90 2.54 -11.69 -2.31
C SER A 90 3.65 -11.74 -1.24
N ALA A 91 4.89 -11.43 -1.61
CA ALA A 91 6.01 -11.34 -0.68
C ALA A 91 5.78 -10.27 0.40
N TYR A 92 5.34 -9.06 0.02
CA TYR A 92 4.99 -8.01 0.97
C TYR A 92 3.83 -8.41 1.87
N ILE A 93 2.76 -8.97 1.33
CA ILE A 93 1.59 -9.39 2.11
C ILE A 93 2.00 -10.41 3.18
N LYS A 94 2.79 -11.42 2.79
CA LYS A 94 3.29 -12.44 3.72
C LYS A 94 4.20 -11.83 4.80
N ALA A 95 5.10 -10.93 4.41
CA ALA A 95 6.02 -10.29 5.32
C ALA A 95 5.30 -9.42 6.36
N TYR A 96 4.37 -8.57 5.93
CA TYR A 96 3.59 -7.72 6.84
C TYR A 96 2.63 -8.51 7.71
N LYS A 97 2.03 -9.60 7.20
CA LYS A 97 1.22 -10.51 8.02
C LYS A 97 2.05 -11.13 9.14
N THR A 98 3.27 -11.55 8.83
CA THR A 98 4.20 -12.11 9.82
C THR A 98 4.63 -11.05 10.84
N ALA A 99 4.97 -9.85 10.39
CA ALA A 99 5.36 -8.75 11.27
C ALA A 99 4.22 -8.33 12.22
N ALA A 100 3.00 -8.22 11.72
CA ALA A 100 1.83 -7.91 12.55
C ALA A 100 1.56 -8.99 13.61
N GLN A 101 1.77 -10.27 13.27
CA GLN A 101 1.67 -11.36 14.23
C GLN A 101 2.73 -11.23 15.34
N LEU A 102 4.00 -10.99 14.98
CA LEU A 102 5.07 -10.78 15.96
C LEU A 102 4.76 -9.64 16.93
N VAL A 103 4.27 -8.51 16.42
CA VAL A 103 3.86 -7.37 17.26
C VAL A 103 2.69 -7.73 18.17
N THR A 104 1.72 -8.49 17.65
CA THR A 104 0.55 -8.93 18.42
C THR A 104 0.95 -9.84 19.58
N ASP A 105 1.89 -10.76 19.34
CA ASP A 105 2.34 -11.75 20.34
C ASP A 105 3.38 -11.20 21.33
N ALA A 106 4.05 -10.09 20.98
CA ALA A 106 5.04 -9.45 21.86
C ALA A 106 4.43 -8.97 23.18
N ALA A 107 5.23 -9.04 24.26
CA ALA A 107 4.86 -8.48 25.54
C ALA A 107 4.61 -6.96 25.42
N PRO A 108 3.71 -6.35 26.21
CA PRO A 108 3.33 -4.94 26.05
C PRO A 108 4.53 -3.98 25.97
N ALA A 109 5.53 -4.15 26.84
CA ALA A 109 6.71 -3.30 26.88
C ALA A 109 7.64 -3.45 25.65
N GLU A 110 7.51 -4.55 24.90
CA GLU A 110 8.35 -4.88 23.74
C GLU A 110 7.68 -4.53 22.42
N LYS A 111 6.36 -4.30 22.41
CA LYS A 111 5.56 -4.10 21.19
C LYS A 111 6.10 -3.00 20.28
N LEU A 112 6.56 -1.89 20.84
CA LEU A 112 7.13 -0.78 20.07
C LEU A 112 8.41 -1.22 19.33
N THR A 113 9.37 -1.79 20.06
CA THR A 113 10.63 -2.27 19.48
C THR A 113 10.41 -3.40 18.46
N VAL A 114 9.50 -4.32 18.75
CA VAL A 114 9.14 -5.41 17.82
C VAL A 114 8.46 -4.85 16.57
N MET A 115 7.62 -3.81 16.69
CA MET A 115 7.01 -3.14 15.55
C MET A 115 8.09 -2.54 14.66
N ASP A 116 8.99 -1.73 15.22
CA ASP A 116 10.06 -1.07 14.46
C ASP A 116 10.88 -2.10 13.68
N ASP A 117 11.39 -3.13 14.36
CA ASP A 117 12.21 -4.16 13.73
C ASP A 117 11.45 -4.96 12.67
N ALA A 118 10.26 -5.45 13.01
CA ALA A 118 9.52 -6.38 12.15
C ALA A 118 8.93 -5.67 10.94
N PHE A 119 8.38 -4.46 11.10
CA PHE A 119 7.80 -3.71 9.99
C PHE A 119 8.89 -3.14 9.07
N THR A 120 10.04 -2.72 9.60
CA THR A 120 11.18 -2.32 8.76
C THR A 120 11.72 -3.48 7.92
N LYS A 121 11.80 -4.69 8.50
CA LYS A 121 12.14 -5.91 7.74
C LYS A 121 11.06 -6.24 6.70
N ALA A 122 9.79 -6.13 7.06
CA ALA A 122 8.68 -6.39 6.14
C ALA A 122 8.61 -5.42 4.95
N ALA A 123 9.09 -4.18 5.12
CA ALA A 123 9.23 -3.20 4.03
C ALA A 123 10.31 -3.58 3.00
N ASN A 124 11.16 -4.57 3.31
CA ASN A 124 12.27 -5.02 2.47
C ASN A 124 12.32 -6.56 2.44
N PRO A 125 11.27 -7.24 1.95
CA PRO A 125 11.23 -8.70 1.94
C PRO A 125 12.30 -9.22 0.97
N ILE A 126 13.11 -10.18 1.44
CA ILE A 126 14.04 -10.90 0.57
C ILE A 126 13.22 -11.93 -0.22
N PRO A 127 13.26 -11.91 -1.57
CA PRO A 127 12.56 -12.87 -2.40
C PRO A 127 13.11 -14.30 -2.28
#